data_AF-A0A2S9GQE9-F1
#
_entry.id   AF-A0A2S9GQE9-F1
#
_cell.length_a   1.000
_cell.length_b   1.000
_cell.length_c   1.000
_cell.angle_alpha   90.00
_cell.angle_beta   90.00
_cell.angle_gamma   90.00
#
_symmetry.space_group_name_H-M   'P 1'
#
loop_
_entity.id
_entity.type
_entity.pdbx_description
1 polymer ?
#
loop_
_entity_poly.entity_id
_entity_poly.type
_entity_poly.pdbx_seq_one_letter_code
_entity_poly.pdbx_strand_id
1 'polypeptide(L)' 'RTDPEAGHKGFTLLVVERDMEGFTRGRKLDKMGLHSQDTSELHFENVRVPNANLLGKEGRGFYHLMTNLPS' A
#
# COMPACT_ATOMS: atom_id res chain seq x y z
N ARG A 1 8.19 -3.24 3.91
CA ARG A 1 9.38 -2.36 3.91
C ARG A 1 10.37 -2.97 2.94
N THR A 2 11.03 -2.17 2.11
CA THR A 2 12.05 -2.68 1.18
C THR A 2 13.41 -2.83 1.87
N ASP A 3 13.68 -2.00 2.88
CA ASP A 3 14.80 -2.15 3.82
C ASP A 3 14.26 -2.02 5.26
N PRO A 4 14.27 -3.09 6.07
CA PRO A 4 13.78 -3.05 7.45
C PRO A 4 14.57 -2.12 8.38
N GLU A 5 15.88 -1.96 8.14
CA GLU A 5 16.84 -1.28 9.04
C GLU A 5 17.00 0.20 8.70
N ALA A 6 16.63 0.63 7.49
CA ALA A 6 16.80 2.01 7.02
C ALA A 6 15.80 3.04 7.58
N GLY A 7 15.00 2.69 8.60
CA GLY A 7 14.03 3.60 9.21
C GLY A 7 13.03 4.18 8.19
N HIS A 8 12.87 5.51 8.15
CA HIS A 8 11.97 6.17 7.20
C HIS A 8 12.41 6.01 5.73
N LYS A 9 13.70 5.74 5.47
CA LYS A 9 14.23 5.46 4.13
C LYS A 9 13.97 4.01 3.69
N GLY A 10 13.45 3.16 4.59
CA GLY A 10 13.10 1.77 4.29
C GLY A 10 11.73 1.59 3.60
N PHE A 11 11.04 2.69 3.31
CA PHE A 11 9.71 2.67 2.69
C PHE A 11 9.77 3.04 1.21
N THR A 12 9.07 2.26 0.42
CA THR A 12 8.90 2.41 -1.02
C THR A 12 7.42 2.24 -1.34
N LEU A 13 6.90 3.07 -2.25
CA LEU A 13 5.52 2.95 -2.71
C LEU A 13 5.48 2.10 -3.98
N LEU A 14 4.54 1.16 -4.02
CA LEU A 14 4.31 0.26 -5.15
C LEU A 14 2.85 0.35 -5.57
N VAL A 15 2.61 0.28 -6.88
CA VAL A 15 1.26 0.13 -7.44
C VAL A 15 0.95 -1.35 -7.57
N VAL A 16 -0.09 -1.82 -6.89
CA VAL A 16 -0.58 -3.20 -6.97
C VAL A 16 -1.99 -3.19 -7.56
N GLU A 17 -2.20 -3.92 -8.63
CA GLU A 17 -3.50 -4.06 -9.28
C GLU A 17 -4.33 -5.17 -8.63
N ARG A 18 -5.67 -5.06 -8.76
CA ARG A 18 -6.61 -5.98 -8.09
C ARG A 18 -6.43 -7.45 -8.47
N ASP A 19 -6.02 -7.71 -9.70
CA ASP A 19 -5.97 -9.05 -10.25
C ASP A 19 -4.54 -9.64 -10.19
N MET A 20 -3.62 -8.97 -9.49
CA MET A 20 -2.28 -9.51 -9.29
C MET A 20 -2.33 -10.73 -8.38
N GLU A 21 -1.68 -11.81 -8.82
CA GLU A 21 -1.58 -13.04 -8.06
C GLU A 21 -1.02 -12.78 -6.65
N GLY A 22 -1.66 -13.36 -5.64
CA GLY A 22 -1.32 -13.17 -4.23
C GLY A 22 -1.96 -11.95 -3.55
N PHE A 23 -2.58 -11.04 -4.32
CA PHE A 23 -3.36 -9.94 -3.74
C PHE A 23 -4.82 -10.35 -3.58
N THR A 24 -5.37 -10.16 -2.38
CA THR A 24 -6.80 -10.36 -2.14
C THR A 24 -7.37 -9.25 -1.26
N ARG A 25 -8.64 -8.93 -1.49
CA ARG A 25 -9.40 -7.99 -0.67
C ARG A 25 -10.38 -8.77 0.22
N GLY A 26 -10.34 -8.50 1.52
CA GLY A 26 -11.27 -9.07 2.49
C GLY A 26 -12.68 -8.47 2.41
N ARG A 27 -13.56 -8.93 3.29
CA ARG A 27 -14.93 -8.40 3.37
C ARG A 27 -14.95 -6.90 3.72
N LYS A 28 -16.04 -6.21 3.39
CA LYS A 28 -16.29 -4.86 3.89
C LYS A 28 -16.39 -4.88 5.42
N LEU A 29 -15.69 -3.96 6.08
CA LEU A 29 -15.72 -3.83 7.52
C LEU A 29 -17.09 -3.35 7.98
N ASP A 30 -17.60 -3.97 9.04
CA ASP A 30 -18.75 -3.47 9.77
C ASP A 30 -18.27 -2.34 10.69
N LYS A 31 -18.89 -1.17 10.57
CA LYS A 31 -18.43 0.08 11.15
C LYS A 31 -19.59 0.74 11.87
N MET A 32 -19.32 1.41 12.99
CA MET A 32 -20.33 2.20 13.72
C MET A 32 -20.92 3.36 12.90
N GLY A 33 -20.21 3.83 11.88
CA GLY A 33 -20.62 4.92 10.97
C GLY A 33 -19.82 4.89 9.67
N LEU A 34 -20.01 5.91 8.81
CA LEU A 34 -19.41 5.95 7.46
C LEU A 34 -19.72 4.69 6.63
N HIS A 35 -20.94 4.16 6.75
CA HIS A 35 -21.34 2.88 6.13
C HIS A 35 -21.25 2.88 4.60
N SER A 36 -21.34 4.05 3.95
CA SER A 36 -21.17 4.19 2.49
C SER A 36 -19.71 4.06 2.04
N GLN A 37 -18.72 4.17 2.93
CA GLN A 37 -17.32 3.95 2.58
C GLN A 37 -17.00 2.45 2.57
N ASP A 38 -16.40 1.96 1.48
CA ASP A 38 -16.07 0.55 1.28
C ASP A 38 -14.72 0.15 1.87
N THR A 39 -14.53 0.42 3.16
CA THR A 39 -13.32 0.03 3.90
C THR A 39 -13.24 -1.48 4.03
N SER A 40 -12.12 -2.09 3.63
CA SER A 40 -11.86 -3.53 3.69
C SER A 40 -10.41 -3.78 4.09
N GLU A 41 -10.15 -4.94 4.69
CA GLU A 41 -8.79 -5.45 4.86
C GLU A 41 -8.21 -5.85 3.50
N LEU A 42 -6.89 -5.70 3.35
CA LEU A 42 -6.13 -6.07 2.16
C LEU A 42 -5.05 -7.07 2.55
N HIS A 43 -4.96 -8.18 1.84
CA HIS A 43 -3.94 -9.21 2.04
C HIS A 43 -3.00 -9.26 0.84
N PHE A 44 -1.70 -9.36 1.13
CA PHE A 44 -0.64 -9.45 0.14
C PHE A 44 0.22 -10.67 0.48
N GLU A 45 0.05 -11.75 -0.27
CA GLU A 45 0.76 -13.01 -0.09
C GLU A 45 1.66 -13.26 -1.30
N ASN A 46 2.97 -13.03 -1.15
CA ASN A 46 3.97 -13.29 -2.20
C ASN A 46 3.68 -12.60 -3.55
N VAL A 47 3.00 -11.44 -3.54
CA VAL A 47 2.69 -10.66 -4.75
C VAL A 47 3.96 -10.28 -5.48
N ARG A 48 4.09 -10.70 -6.75
CA ARG A 48 5.20 -10.31 -7.62
C ARG A 48 4.89 -8.98 -8.30
N VAL A 49 5.60 -7.92 -7.93
CA VAL A 49 5.39 -6.58 -8.47
C VAL A 49 6.53 -6.19 -9.42
N PRO A 50 6.25 -5.83 -10.69
CA PRO A 50 7.28 -5.36 -11.62
C PRO A 50 7.92 -4.05 -11.15
N ASN A 51 9.19 -3.84 -11.49
CA ASN A 51 9.90 -2.59 -11.18
C ASN A 51 9.21 -1.35 -11.79
N ALA A 52 8.49 -1.51 -12.90
CA ALA A 52 7.73 -0.44 -13.53
C ALA A 52 6.58 0.11 -12.65
N ASN A 53 6.14 -0.66 -11.65
CA ASN A 53 5.10 -0.27 -10.70
C ASN A 53 5.66 0.48 -9.48
N LEU A 54 6.96 0.76 -9.45
CA LEU A 54 7.57 1.65 -8.47
C LEU A 54 7.01 3.06 -8.63
N LEU A 55 6.34 3.55 -7.59
CA LEU A 55 5.85 4.92 -7.57
C LEU A 55 6.92 5.86 -7.00
N GLY A 56 7.51 6.67 -7.88
CA GLY A 56 8.57 7.60 -7.50
C GLY A 56 9.94 6.94 -7.45
N LYS A 57 10.63 7.02 -6.31
CA LYS A 57 11.96 6.42 -6.11
C LYS A 57 11.98 5.47 -4.93
N GLU A 58 12.76 4.40 -5.04
CA GLU A 58 12.98 3.46 -3.95
C GLU A 58 13.52 4.19 -2.70
N GLY A 59 13.01 3.82 -1.53
CA GLY A 59 13.36 4.41 -0.24
C GLY A 59 12.83 5.82 -0.01
N ARG A 60 12.04 6.38 -0.94
CA ARG A 60 11.41 7.71 -0.80
C ARG A 60 9.93 7.66 -0.44
N GLY A 61 9.37 6.47 -0.23
CA GLY A 61 7.94 6.26 -0.03
C GLY A 61 7.37 7.01 1.18
N PHE A 62 8.10 7.08 2.29
CA PHE A 62 7.65 7.84 3.47
C PHE A 62 7.49 9.33 3.18
N TYR A 63 8.43 9.94 2.46
CA TYR A 63 8.34 11.35 2.07
C TYR A 63 7.18 11.60 1.11
N HIS A 64 6.98 10.70 0.14
CA HIS A 64 5.84 10.80 -0.78
C HIS A 64 4.50 10.74 -0.05
N LEU A 65 4.37 9.90 0.97
CA LEU A 65 3.18 9.86 1.82
C LEU A 65 2.98 11.18 2.56
N MET A 66 4.01 11.68 3.27
CA MET A 66 3.90 12.93 4.04
C MET A 66 3.55 14.15 3.17
N THR A 67 4.00 14.19 1.91
CA THR A 67 3.66 15.30 1.00
C THR A 67 2.21 15.26 0.51
N ASN A 68 1.60 14.07 0.38
CA ASN A 68 0.29 13.90 -0.27
C ASN A 68 -0.84 13.55 0.71
N LEU A 69 -0.54 13.36 1.99
CA LEU A 69 -1.58 13.18 3.00
C LEU A 69 -2.31 14.51 3.21
N PRO A 70 -3.66 14.49 3.27
CA PRO A 70 -4.41 15.67 3.64
C PRO A 70 -3.96 16.18 5.01
N SER A 71 -3.78 17.50 5.10
CA SER A 71 -3.47 18.21 6.35
C SER A 71 -4.71 18.39 7.21
#